data_AF-A0A7C9RQZ6-F1
#
_entry.id   AF-A0A7C9RQZ6-F1
#
_cell.length_a   1.000
_cell.length_b   1.000
_cell.length_c   1.000
_cell.angle_alpha   90.00
_cell.angle_beta   90.00
_cell.angle_gamma   90.00
#
_symmetry.space_group_name_H-M   'P 1'
#
loop_
_entity.id
_entity.type
_entity.pdbx_description
1 polymer ?
#
loop_
_entity_poly.entity_id
_entity_poly.type
_entity_poly.pdbx_seq_one_letter_code
_entity_poly.pdbx_strand_id
1 'polypeptide(L)'
;MTVVQEKSSERRVVANVLRGSVGNLIEWYDWYAYTAFSIYFAAAFFPKGDQTAQLLNTAAVFAVGFLMRPLGGWLLGRYADRHGRRAALTLSVTLMALGSLIIALTPSYATIGVAAPVLLVLARLLQGLSVGGEYATSATYLSEVASPARRGFYSSFQYVTLTAGQLVALGVQIVLQQFLSKPEMMEWGWRIAFVIGATGAIVVMWLRRGMDESENFEKQKENPEKGTFRALLRHPKECLLVVGLTLGGTVAFYTFTTYLQKFMVNTSKIDAATVSWINFAALLVFVVLQPIAGALSDRIGRRPLLLGFGVLGTLATVPLLSTLAKTSEAFPAFLLMLGGLVIVTGYTSINAIVKAELFPTNIRALGVGLPYALTVAIFGGTAEYVALWFKQAGMEEVFFYYVAGCVLISLLVYGFMRETSKDSVLDRD
;
A
#
# COMPACT_ATOMS: atom_id res chain seq x y z
N MET A 1 -6.94 24.59 37.56
CA MET A 1 -5.73 23.81 37.20
C MET A 1 -6.03 22.67 36.24
N THR A 2 -7.14 21.94 36.43
CA THR A 2 -7.61 20.84 35.57
C THR A 2 -7.82 21.20 34.09
N VAL A 3 -8.47 22.32 33.76
CA VAL A 3 -8.76 22.73 32.36
C VAL A 3 -7.50 23.08 31.54
N VAL A 4 -6.43 23.55 32.19
CA VAL A 4 -5.14 23.86 31.53
C VAL A 4 -4.35 22.57 31.28
N GLN A 5 -4.42 21.61 32.20
CA GLN A 5 -3.84 20.27 32.06
C GLN A 5 -4.53 19.50 30.92
N GLU A 6 -5.86 19.56 30.83
CA GLU A 6 -6.67 18.95 29.76
C GLU A 6 -6.34 19.52 28.37
N LYS A 7 -6.28 20.85 28.23
CA LYS A 7 -5.85 21.50 26.96
C LYS A 7 -4.39 21.22 26.58
N SER A 8 -3.51 21.03 27.56
CA SER A 8 -2.11 20.66 27.31
C SER A 8 -1.97 19.19 26.87
N SER A 9 -2.83 18.32 27.38
CA SER A 9 -2.95 16.91 27.00
C SER A 9 -3.47 16.79 25.56
N GLU A 10 -4.56 17.47 25.21
CA GLU A 10 -5.11 17.47 23.85
C GLU A 10 -4.11 18.00 22.82
N ARG A 11 -3.41 19.10 23.11
CA ARG A 11 -2.36 19.62 22.21
C ARG A 11 -1.19 18.65 22.03
N ARG A 12 -0.77 17.94 23.08
CA ARG A 12 0.27 16.89 22.99
C ARG A 12 -0.21 15.70 22.17
N VAL A 13 -1.45 15.26 22.37
CA VAL A 13 -2.05 14.15 21.60
C VAL A 13 -2.15 14.50 20.12
N VAL A 14 -2.68 15.69 19.78
CA VAL A 14 -2.76 16.17 18.40
C VAL A 14 -1.38 16.29 17.77
N ALA A 15 -0.38 16.82 18.49
CA ALA A 15 0.99 16.90 18.00
C ALA A 15 1.62 15.54 17.75
N ASN A 16 1.37 14.55 18.62
CA ASN A 16 1.88 13.18 18.46
C ASN A 16 1.22 12.45 17.29
N VAL A 17 -0.09 12.64 17.08
CA VAL A 17 -0.81 12.10 15.92
C VAL A 17 -0.25 12.68 14.63
N LEU A 18 -0.10 14.01 14.55
CA LEU A 18 0.47 14.68 13.37
C LEU A 18 1.90 14.18 13.07
N ARG A 19 2.76 14.04 14.08
CA ARG A 19 4.12 13.50 13.92
C ARG A 19 4.13 12.04 13.44
N GLY A 20 3.21 11.22 13.95
CA GLY A 20 3.02 9.84 13.49
C GLY A 20 2.58 9.76 12.04
N SER A 21 1.58 10.56 11.66
CA SER A 21 1.03 10.62 10.30
C SER A 21 2.04 11.11 9.26
N VAL A 22 2.89 12.09 9.60
CA VAL A 22 3.96 12.57 8.71
C VAL A 22 4.98 11.47 8.43
N GLY A 23 5.32 10.66 9.44
CA GLY A 23 6.20 9.50 9.25
C GLY A 23 5.62 8.48 8.27
N ASN A 24 4.38 8.07 8.49
CA ASN A 24 3.67 7.15 7.59
C ASN A 24 3.58 7.73 6.16
N LEU A 25 3.28 9.02 6.01
CA LEU A 25 3.22 9.67 4.70
C LEU A 25 4.56 9.55 3.94
N ILE A 26 5.68 9.77 4.61
CA ILE A 26 7.02 9.67 4.00
C ILE A 26 7.38 8.22 3.69
N GLU A 27 7.05 7.27 4.57
CA GLU A 27 7.28 5.84 4.29
C GLU A 27 6.49 5.39 3.03
N TRP A 28 5.24 5.81 2.88
CA TRP A 28 4.44 5.53 1.69
C TRP A 28 4.90 6.29 0.45
N TYR A 29 5.35 7.54 0.61
CA TYR A 29 5.99 8.30 -0.47
C TYR A 29 7.16 7.51 -1.06
N ASP A 30 8.11 7.05 -0.23
CA ASP A 30 9.29 6.30 -0.68
C ASP A 30 8.90 4.99 -1.35
N TRP A 31 7.91 4.31 -0.79
CA TRP A 31 7.39 3.09 -1.38
C TRP A 31 6.87 3.30 -2.80
N TYR A 32 6.10 4.36 -3.02
CA TYR A 32 5.48 4.67 -4.31
C TYR A 32 6.39 5.41 -5.28
N ALA A 33 7.38 6.16 -4.78
CA ALA A 33 8.42 6.78 -5.60
C ALA A 33 9.15 5.72 -6.44
N TYR A 34 9.43 4.55 -5.86
CA TYR A 34 9.98 3.41 -6.61
C TYR A 34 9.10 3.02 -7.80
N THR A 35 7.81 2.77 -7.57
CA THR A 35 6.90 2.35 -8.65
C THR A 35 6.69 3.42 -9.70
N ALA A 36 6.58 4.68 -9.27
CA ALA A 36 6.29 5.83 -10.12
C ALA A 36 7.47 6.14 -11.05
N PHE A 37 8.71 6.08 -10.52
CA PHE A 37 9.92 6.37 -11.28
C PHE A 37 10.56 5.15 -11.97
N SER A 38 10.08 3.93 -11.73
CA SER A 38 10.61 2.70 -12.35
C SER A 38 10.70 2.77 -13.88
N ILE A 39 9.76 3.45 -14.54
CA ILE A 39 9.78 3.67 -15.99
C ILE A 39 10.99 4.50 -16.47
N TYR A 40 11.61 5.28 -15.59
CA TYR A 40 12.78 6.10 -15.88
C TYR A 40 14.09 5.44 -15.47
N PHE A 41 14.14 4.79 -14.29
CA PHE A 41 15.39 4.22 -13.77
C PHE A 41 15.64 2.76 -14.16
N ALA A 42 14.66 2.01 -14.69
CA ALA A 42 14.85 0.58 -14.97
C ALA A 42 16.08 0.29 -15.85
N ALA A 43 16.31 1.12 -16.87
CA ALA A 43 17.49 1.02 -17.75
C ALA A 43 18.82 1.37 -17.06
N ALA A 44 18.78 2.08 -15.93
CA ALA A 44 19.98 2.41 -15.16
C ALA A 44 20.45 1.23 -14.28
N PHE A 45 19.56 0.32 -13.87
CA PHE A 45 19.90 -0.80 -12.97
C PHE A 45 19.98 -2.16 -13.66
N PHE A 46 19.41 -2.30 -14.85
CA PHE A 46 19.37 -3.58 -15.56
C PHE A 46 20.09 -3.48 -16.91
N PRO A 47 20.62 -4.59 -17.44
CA PRO A 47 21.31 -4.60 -18.72
C PRO A 47 20.43 -4.03 -19.85
N LYS A 48 21.10 -3.46 -20.88
CA LYS A 48 20.42 -2.97 -22.10
C LYS A 48 19.65 -4.12 -22.76
N GLY A 49 18.42 -3.86 -23.18
CA GLY A 49 17.54 -4.85 -23.77
C GLY A 49 16.12 -4.31 -23.95
N ASP A 50 15.13 -5.19 -23.91
CA ASP A 50 13.71 -4.84 -23.95
C ASP A 50 13.29 -4.10 -22.67
N GLN A 51 12.60 -2.96 -22.83
CA GLN A 51 12.04 -2.18 -21.74
C GLN A 51 11.08 -3.01 -20.88
N THR A 52 10.33 -3.94 -21.48
CA THR A 52 9.42 -4.83 -20.73
C THR A 52 10.22 -5.74 -19.79
N ALA A 53 11.36 -6.27 -20.24
CA ALA A 53 12.23 -7.12 -19.42
C ALA A 53 12.87 -6.32 -18.26
N GLN A 54 13.30 -5.09 -18.52
CA GLN A 54 13.84 -4.21 -17.46
C GLN A 54 12.77 -3.88 -16.41
N LEU A 55 11.54 -3.59 -16.84
CA LEU A 55 10.42 -3.35 -15.95
C LEU A 55 10.01 -4.61 -15.19
N LEU A 56 10.03 -5.78 -15.84
CA LEU A 56 9.76 -7.06 -15.19
C LEU A 56 10.75 -7.30 -14.04
N ASN A 57 12.02 -6.99 -14.25
CA ASN A 57 13.03 -7.08 -13.19
C ASN A 57 12.74 -6.06 -12.07
N THR A 58 12.38 -4.81 -12.38
CA THR A 58 11.96 -3.85 -11.32
C THR A 58 10.74 -4.35 -10.55
N ALA A 59 9.77 -4.98 -11.21
CA ALA A 59 8.59 -5.55 -10.58
C ALA A 59 8.94 -6.78 -9.71
N ALA A 60 9.91 -7.60 -10.12
CA ALA A 60 10.43 -8.69 -9.31
C ALA A 60 11.07 -8.16 -8.02
N VAL A 61 11.90 -7.11 -8.14
CA VAL A 61 12.52 -6.45 -6.98
C VAL A 61 11.45 -5.80 -6.09
N PHE A 62 10.40 -5.22 -6.66
CA PHE A 62 9.25 -4.70 -5.92
C PHE A 62 8.55 -5.80 -5.11
N ALA A 63 8.28 -6.95 -5.74
CA ALA A 63 7.65 -8.11 -5.11
C ALA A 63 8.50 -8.69 -3.96
N VAL A 64 9.83 -8.75 -4.12
CA VAL A 64 10.74 -9.17 -3.05
C VAL A 64 10.66 -8.24 -1.84
N GLY A 65 10.56 -6.92 -2.06
CA GLY A 65 10.32 -5.96 -0.97
C GLY A 65 8.98 -6.21 -0.24
N PHE A 66 7.93 -6.62 -0.95
CA PHE A 66 6.66 -6.99 -0.33
C PHE A 66 6.77 -8.20 0.60
N LEU A 67 7.54 -9.22 0.21
CA LEU A 67 7.77 -10.42 1.02
C LEU A 67 8.48 -10.11 2.35
N MET A 68 9.17 -8.98 2.45
CA MET A 68 9.78 -8.53 3.70
C MET A 68 8.79 -7.89 4.68
N ARG A 69 7.57 -7.53 4.26
CA ARG A 69 6.60 -6.87 5.15
C ARG A 69 6.20 -7.75 6.36
N PRO A 70 5.83 -9.03 6.22
CA PRO A 70 5.55 -9.88 7.37
C PRO A 70 6.74 -9.99 8.33
N LEU A 71 7.95 -10.11 7.78
CA LEU A 71 9.19 -10.19 8.57
C LEU A 71 9.47 -8.87 9.31
N GLY A 72 9.26 -7.74 8.64
CA GLY A 72 9.40 -6.40 9.18
C GLY A 72 8.44 -6.14 10.33
N GLY A 73 7.15 -6.48 10.16
CA GLY A 73 6.16 -6.36 11.22
C GLY A 73 6.51 -7.19 12.46
N TRP A 74 7.02 -8.40 12.27
CA TRP A 74 7.49 -9.23 13.37
C TRP A 74 8.75 -8.68 14.07
N LEU A 75 9.76 -8.26 13.30
CA LEU A 75 11.04 -7.77 13.81
C LEU A 75 10.87 -6.43 14.53
N LEU A 76 10.20 -5.46 13.90
CA LEU A 76 9.91 -4.15 14.48
C LEU A 76 8.95 -4.26 15.66
N GLY A 77 7.99 -5.18 15.62
CA GLY A 77 7.11 -5.48 16.75
C GLY A 77 7.89 -5.95 17.97
N ARG A 78 8.73 -6.98 17.82
CA ARG A 78 9.60 -7.46 18.92
C ARG A 78 10.59 -6.41 19.41
N TYR A 79 11.08 -5.57 18.51
CA TYR A 79 11.97 -4.47 18.88
C TYR A 79 11.21 -3.41 19.68
N ALA A 80 9.96 -3.10 19.32
CA ALA A 80 9.08 -2.21 20.07
C ALA A 80 8.78 -2.75 21.47
N ASP A 81 8.51 -4.04 21.59
CA ASP A 81 8.23 -4.69 22.88
C ASP A 81 9.44 -4.64 23.83
N ARG A 82 10.67 -4.71 23.30
CA ARG A 82 11.91 -4.73 24.10
C ARG A 82 12.49 -3.36 24.38
N HIS A 83 12.43 -2.44 23.41
CA HIS A 83 13.17 -1.16 23.44
C HIS A 83 12.26 0.07 23.40
N GLY A 84 10.93 -0.11 23.37
CA GLY A 84 9.97 0.98 23.27
C GLY A 84 9.48 1.24 21.84
N ARG A 85 8.27 1.78 21.74
CA ARG A 85 7.62 2.10 20.46
C ARG A 85 8.39 3.18 19.72
N ARG A 86 8.91 4.18 20.43
CA ARG A 86 9.69 5.26 19.82
C ARG A 86 10.95 4.73 19.14
N ALA A 87 11.63 3.77 19.77
CA ALA A 87 12.83 3.15 19.21
C ALA A 87 12.50 2.36 17.94
N ALA A 88 11.43 1.56 17.95
CA ALA A 88 11.00 0.81 16.77
C ALA A 88 10.58 1.70 15.61
N LEU A 89 9.83 2.76 15.89
CA LEU A 89 9.46 3.76 14.89
C LEU A 89 10.71 4.46 14.31
N THR A 90 11.70 4.78 15.15
CA THR A 90 12.95 5.38 14.67
C THR A 90 13.73 4.42 13.77
N LEU A 91 13.80 3.13 14.15
CA LEU A 91 14.44 2.09 13.35
C LEU A 91 13.75 1.92 11.99
N SER A 92 12.41 1.88 11.96
CA SER A 92 11.60 1.80 10.73
C SER A 92 12.02 2.88 9.72
N VAL A 93 11.90 4.14 10.12
CA VAL A 93 12.23 5.29 9.26
C VAL A 93 13.70 5.31 8.86
N THR A 94 14.60 4.83 9.73
CA THR A 94 16.03 4.71 9.40
C THR A 94 16.24 3.70 8.28
N LEU A 95 15.60 2.53 8.35
CA LEU A 95 15.67 1.51 7.31
C LEU A 95 15.10 2.01 5.98
N MET A 96 13.99 2.76 6.03
CA MET A 96 13.43 3.41 4.85
C MET A 96 14.42 4.41 4.23
N ALA A 97 14.97 5.32 5.04
CA ALA A 97 15.93 6.33 4.61
C ALA A 97 17.18 5.70 3.99
N LEU A 98 17.73 4.67 4.62
CA LEU A 98 18.89 3.93 4.12
C LEU A 98 18.59 3.29 2.77
N GLY A 99 17.42 2.66 2.61
CA GLY A 99 17.01 2.09 1.33
C GLY A 99 16.93 3.17 0.24
N SER A 100 16.28 4.29 0.52
CA SER A 100 16.16 5.42 -0.43
C SER A 100 17.53 6.00 -0.79
N LEU A 101 18.42 6.15 0.19
CA LEU A 101 19.78 6.65 -0.04
C LEU A 101 20.63 5.67 -0.86
N ILE A 102 20.53 4.37 -0.60
CA ILE A 102 21.20 3.34 -1.41
C ILE A 102 20.74 3.47 -2.86
N ILE A 103 19.43 3.58 -3.12
CA ILE A 103 18.91 3.75 -4.49
C ILE A 103 19.44 5.03 -5.13
N ALA A 104 19.39 6.15 -4.39
CA ALA A 104 19.83 7.46 -4.86
C ALA A 104 21.32 7.52 -5.20
N LEU A 105 22.18 6.79 -4.48
CA LEU A 105 23.63 6.82 -4.64
C LEU A 105 24.18 5.70 -5.51
N THR A 106 23.41 4.64 -5.77
CA THR A 106 23.90 3.47 -6.51
C THR A 106 24.27 3.87 -7.95
N PRO A 107 25.51 3.63 -8.41
CA PRO A 107 25.89 3.82 -9.81
C PRO A 107 25.11 2.90 -10.75
N SER A 108 25.08 3.25 -12.04
CA SER A 108 24.33 2.47 -13.02
C SER A 108 24.98 1.12 -13.32
N TYR A 109 24.21 0.20 -13.93
CA TYR A 109 24.67 -1.11 -14.40
C TYR A 109 25.87 -0.99 -15.35
N ALA A 110 25.94 0.10 -16.13
CA ALA A 110 27.08 0.34 -17.01
C ALA A 110 28.40 0.54 -16.24
N THR A 111 28.35 1.03 -15.00
CA THR A 111 29.51 1.32 -14.17
C THR A 111 29.90 0.14 -13.28
N ILE A 112 28.92 -0.50 -12.62
CA ILE A 112 29.18 -1.53 -11.58
C ILE A 112 28.60 -2.91 -11.91
N GLY A 113 28.01 -3.08 -13.09
CA GLY A 113 27.45 -4.35 -13.55
C GLY A 113 26.36 -4.88 -12.61
N VAL A 114 26.41 -6.19 -12.34
CA VAL A 114 25.43 -6.93 -11.51
C VAL A 114 25.34 -6.40 -10.07
N ALA A 115 26.32 -5.64 -9.59
CA ALA A 115 26.21 -5.00 -8.28
C ALA A 115 25.07 -3.98 -8.20
N ALA A 116 24.73 -3.29 -9.29
CA ALA A 116 23.62 -2.32 -9.32
C ALA A 116 22.26 -2.95 -8.94
N PRO A 117 21.78 -4.03 -9.61
CA PRO A 117 20.52 -4.66 -9.24
C PRO A 117 20.59 -5.36 -7.88
N VAL A 118 21.75 -5.86 -7.45
CA VAL A 118 21.92 -6.41 -6.09
C VAL A 118 21.71 -5.33 -5.02
N LEU A 119 22.33 -4.16 -5.18
CA LEU A 119 22.13 -3.02 -4.29
C LEU A 119 20.67 -2.53 -4.29
N LEU A 120 20.02 -2.54 -5.45
CA LEU A 120 18.60 -2.23 -5.57
C LEU A 120 17.73 -3.21 -4.79
N VAL A 121 18.02 -4.52 -4.87
CA VAL A 121 17.34 -5.55 -4.07
C VAL A 121 17.58 -5.32 -2.59
N LEU A 122 18.82 -5.10 -2.16
CA LEU A 122 19.14 -4.83 -0.76
C LEU A 122 18.38 -3.61 -0.24
N ALA A 123 18.35 -2.51 -0.99
CA ALA A 123 17.57 -1.34 -0.64
C ALA A 123 16.08 -1.67 -0.47
N ARG A 124 15.50 -2.46 -1.38
CA ARG A 124 14.08 -2.83 -1.34
C ARG A 124 13.74 -3.81 -0.24
N LEU A 125 14.66 -4.68 0.17
CA LEU A 125 14.52 -5.50 1.36
C LEU A 125 14.44 -4.62 2.63
N LEU A 126 15.31 -3.62 2.76
CA LEU A 126 15.30 -2.68 3.89
C LEU A 126 14.00 -1.86 3.95
N GLN A 127 13.57 -1.29 2.82
CA GLN A 127 12.30 -0.56 2.74
C GLN A 127 11.10 -1.48 3.04
N GLY A 128 11.15 -2.73 2.58
CA GLY A 128 10.11 -3.74 2.86
C GLY A 128 9.97 -4.07 4.33
N LEU A 129 11.08 -4.13 5.07
CA LEU A 129 11.09 -4.33 6.52
C LEU A 129 10.44 -3.14 7.26
N SER A 130 10.71 -1.90 6.83
CA SER A 130 10.11 -0.68 7.42
C SER A 130 8.58 -0.72 7.38
N VAL A 131 7.99 -0.92 6.19
CA VAL A 131 6.54 -0.82 5.96
C VAL A 131 5.75 -1.97 6.62
N GLY A 132 6.43 -3.03 7.07
CA GLY A 132 5.80 -4.24 7.57
C GLY A 132 4.92 -4.10 8.81
N GLY A 133 5.24 -3.17 9.71
CA GLY A 133 4.56 -3.00 11.00
C GLY A 133 3.41 -1.99 11.02
N GLU A 134 3.32 -1.12 10.01
CA GLU A 134 2.44 0.07 10.07
C GLU A 134 0.97 -0.23 9.75
N TYR A 135 0.68 -1.26 8.94
CA TYR A 135 -0.70 -1.58 8.55
C TYR A 135 -1.54 -2.13 9.70
N ALA A 136 -1.01 -3.11 10.45
CA ALA A 136 -1.75 -3.77 11.52
C ALA A 136 -2.05 -2.82 12.69
N THR A 137 -1.09 -1.93 13.00
CA THR A 137 -1.23 -0.92 14.05
C THR A 137 -2.25 0.15 13.69
N SER A 138 -2.21 0.67 12.46
CA SER A 138 -3.14 1.68 11.98
C SER A 138 -4.58 1.16 11.86
N ALA A 139 -4.76 -0.06 11.33
CA ALA A 139 -6.08 -0.68 11.22
C ALA A 139 -6.73 -0.93 12.60
N THR A 140 -5.93 -1.35 13.59
CA THR A 140 -6.41 -1.59 14.96
C THR A 140 -6.79 -0.28 15.63
N TYR A 141 -5.92 0.73 15.57
CA TYR A 141 -6.19 2.05 16.16
C TYR A 141 -7.45 2.71 15.58
N LEU A 142 -7.61 2.71 14.25
CA LEU A 142 -8.79 3.29 13.60
C LEU A 142 -10.08 2.56 14.01
N SER A 143 -10.02 1.26 14.29
CA SER A 143 -11.18 0.50 14.77
C SER A 143 -11.51 0.77 16.24
N GLU A 144 -10.51 1.09 17.07
CA GLU A 144 -10.68 1.38 18.51
C GLU A 144 -11.22 2.78 18.76
N VAL A 145 -10.82 3.76 17.95
CA VAL A 145 -11.26 5.17 18.09
C VAL A 145 -12.63 5.42 17.43
N ALA A 146 -13.08 4.51 16.57
CA ALA A 146 -14.32 4.68 15.83
C ALA A 146 -15.56 4.43 16.69
N SER A 147 -16.46 5.43 16.73
CA SER A 147 -17.82 5.23 17.22
C SER A 147 -18.53 4.12 16.41
N PRO A 148 -19.33 3.23 17.04
CA PRO A 148 -19.93 2.06 16.37
C PRO A 148 -20.65 2.38 15.05
N ALA A 149 -21.34 3.52 14.98
CA ALA A 149 -22.11 3.96 13.81
C ALA A 149 -21.27 4.58 12.67
N ARG A 150 -19.96 4.79 12.84
CA ARG A 150 -19.09 5.45 11.84
C ARG A 150 -17.80 4.68 11.56
N ARG A 151 -17.78 3.38 11.90
CA ARG A 151 -16.59 2.53 11.76
C ARG A 151 -16.10 2.45 10.31
N GLY A 152 -17.02 2.38 9.35
CA GLY A 152 -16.70 2.42 7.92
C GLY A 152 -15.98 3.70 7.52
N PHE A 153 -16.54 4.87 7.88
CA PHE A 153 -15.92 6.17 7.60
C PHE A 153 -14.49 6.28 8.14
N TYR A 154 -14.25 5.97 9.42
CA TYR A 154 -12.91 6.08 10.00
C TYR A 154 -11.93 5.07 9.41
N SER A 155 -12.36 3.84 9.14
CA SER A 155 -11.50 2.81 8.56
C SER A 155 -11.00 3.14 7.14
N SER A 156 -11.78 3.92 6.38
CA SER A 156 -11.43 4.34 5.03
C SER A 156 -10.18 5.23 4.97
N PHE A 157 -9.85 5.93 6.06
CA PHE A 157 -8.67 6.79 6.13
C PHE A 157 -7.35 6.01 6.00
N GLN A 158 -7.37 4.69 6.25
CA GLN A 158 -6.22 3.83 5.98
C GLN A 158 -5.74 3.97 4.53
N TYR A 159 -6.67 3.86 3.56
CA TYR A 159 -6.33 4.00 2.15
C TYR A 159 -6.12 5.45 1.72
N VAL A 160 -6.77 6.42 2.38
CA VAL A 160 -6.49 7.85 2.16
C VAL A 160 -5.02 8.16 2.42
N THR A 161 -4.46 7.71 3.56
CA THR A 161 -3.06 8.01 3.90
C THR A 161 -2.07 7.33 2.95
N LEU A 162 -2.35 6.09 2.57
CA LEU A 162 -1.53 5.33 1.65
C LEU A 162 -1.53 5.95 0.24
N THR A 163 -2.70 6.33 -0.28
CA THR A 163 -2.81 7.00 -1.58
C THR A 163 -2.31 8.45 -1.52
N ALA A 164 -2.38 9.14 -0.37
CA ALA A 164 -1.77 10.45 -0.22
C ALA A 164 -0.24 10.37 -0.41
N GLY A 165 0.43 9.36 0.13
CA GLY A 165 1.86 9.13 -0.14
C GLY A 165 2.14 8.92 -1.62
N GLN A 166 1.29 8.14 -2.30
CA GLN A 166 1.36 7.94 -3.75
C GLN A 166 1.16 9.24 -4.56
N LEU A 167 0.21 10.08 -4.17
CA LEU A 167 -0.05 11.37 -4.79
C LEU A 167 1.14 12.32 -4.64
N VAL A 168 1.81 12.34 -3.49
CA VAL A 168 3.02 13.15 -3.29
C VAL A 168 4.15 12.64 -4.20
N ALA A 169 4.32 11.31 -4.32
CA ALA A 169 5.31 10.72 -5.21
C ALA A 169 5.06 11.10 -6.69
N LEU A 170 3.81 11.00 -7.14
CA LEU A 170 3.41 11.43 -8.48
C LEU A 170 3.53 12.95 -8.67
N GLY A 171 3.22 13.74 -7.65
CA GLY A 171 3.39 15.20 -7.70
C GLY A 171 4.85 15.59 -7.91
N VAL A 172 5.77 14.96 -7.18
CA VAL A 172 7.22 15.14 -7.40
C VAL A 172 7.62 14.71 -8.82
N GLN A 173 7.12 13.56 -9.30
CA GLN A 173 7.35 13.12 -10.67
C GLN A 173 6.89 14.15 -11.70
N ILE A 174 5.66 14.66 -11.58
CA ILE A 174 5.07 15.66 -12.48
C ILE A 174 5.89 16.94 -12.46
N VAL A 175 6.26 17.44 -11.27
CA VAL A 175 7.10 18.64 -11.14
C VAL A 175 8.43 18.43 -11.87
N LEU A 176 9.12 17.32 -11.62
CA LEU A 176 10.39 17.03 -12.30
C LEU A 176 10.24 16.90 -13.82
N GLN A 177 9.12 16.35 -14.31
CA GLN A 177 8.83 16.28 -15.76
C GLN A 177 8.62 17.65 -16.41
N GLN A 178 8.27 18.70 -15.65
CA GLN A 178 8.15 20.06 -16.19
C GLN A 178 9.51 20.76 -16.32
N PHE A 179 10.50 20.36 -15.53
CA PHE A 179 11.82 21.00 -15.48
C PHE A 179 12.91 20.20 -16.20
N LEU A 180 12.75 18.88 -16.32
CA LEU A 180 13.75 18.00 -16.91
C LEU A 180 13.24 17.40 -18.21
N SER A 181 14.13 17.33 -19.21
CA SER A 181 13.87 16.57 -20.42
C SER A 181 13.83 15.06 -20.12
N LYS A 182 13.19 14.28 -21.02
CA LYS A 182 13.12 12.82 -20.88
C LYS A 182 14.50 12.14 -20.74
N PRO A 183 15.54 12.53 -21.50
CA PRO A 183 16.90 11.99 -21.30
C PRO A 183 17.47 12.31 -19.92
N GLU A 184 17.36 13.56 -19.44
CA GLU A 184 17.85 13.96 -18.11
C GLU A 184 17.12 13.21 -16.99
N MET A 185 15.81 13.04 -17.13
CA MET A 185 15.00 12.26 -16.20
C MET A 185 15.47 10.81 -16.10
N MET A 186 15.84 10.18 -17.23
CA MET A 186 16.35 8.80 -17.27
C MET A 186 17.79 8.68 -16.77
N GLU A 187 18.62 9.69 -16.99
CA GLU A 187 20.02 9.68 -16.60
C GLU A 187 20.21 9.87 -15.09
N TRP A 188 19.60 10.93 -14.53
CA TRP A 188 19.84 11.30 -13.13
C TRP A 188 18.61 11.86 -12.41
N GLY A 189 17.61 12.40 -13.13
CA GLY A 189 16.45 13.07 -12.52
C GLY A 189 15.66 12.19 -11.55
N TRP A 190 15.54 10.88 -11.82
CA TRP A 190 14.90 9.93 -10.93
C TRP A 190 15.55 9.84 -9.54
N ARG A 191 16.85 10.16 -9.40
CA ARG A 191 17.55 10.14 -8.10
C ARG A 191 16.99 11.18 -7.14
N ILE A 192 16.49 12.30 -7.65
CA ILE A 192 15.95 13.40 -6.84
C ILE A 192 14.80 12.91 -5.96
N ALA A 193 13.91 12.07 -6.49
CA ALA A 193 12.78 11.53 -5.72
C ALA A 193 13.26 10.73 -4.49
N PHE A 194 14.28 9.90 -4.65
CA PHE A 194 14.85 9.12 -3.55
C PHE A 194 15.64 9.99 -2.55
N VAL A 195 16.26 11.08 -3.00
CA VAL A 195 16.91 12.07 -2.11
C VAL A 195 15.87 12.83 -1.28
N ILE A 196 14.75 13.24 -1.90
CA ILE A 196 13.62 13.84 -1.19
C ILE A 196 13.10 12.89 -0.11
N GLY A 197 12.96 11.62 -0.47
CA GLY A 197 12.61 10.54 0.44
C GLY A 197 13.51 10.42 1.67
N ALA A 198 14.82 10.23 1.41
CA ALA A 198 15.84 10.12 2.44
C ALA A 198 15.89 11.39 3.34
N THR A 199 15.74 12.57 2.75
CA THR A 199 15.71 13.84 3.49
C THR A 199 14.46 13.95 4.36
N GLY A 200 13.29 13.59 3.82
CA GLY A 200 12.04 13.54 4.57
C GLY A 200 12.15 12.60 5.77
N ALA A 201 12.77 11.44 5.59
CA ALA A 201 12.99 10.50 6.67
C ALA A 201 13.88 11.07 7.79
N ILE A 202 14.93 11.84 7.46
CA ILE A 202 15.74 12.56 8.47
C ILE A 202 14.88 13.57 9.25
N VAL A 203 14.02 14.31 8.55
CA VAL A 203 13.08 15.26 9.20
C VAL A 203 12.14 14.51 10.16
N VAL A 204 11.60 13.37 9.75
CA VAL A 204 10.76 12.52 10.61
C VAL A 204 11.53 12.01 11.82
N MET A 205 12.78 11.54 11.64
CA MET A 205 13.63 11.12 12.75
C MET A 205 13.85 12.26 13.74
N TRP A 206 14.06 13.48 13.26
CA TRP A 206 14.18 14.66 14.11
C TRP A 206 12.87 14.98 14.86
N LEU A 207 11.72 14.94 14.18
CA LEU A 207 10.40 15.13 14.80
C LEU A 207 10.09 14.07 15.86
N ARG A 208 10.51 12.81 15.63
CA ARG A 208 10.34 11.69 16.57
C ARG A 208 11.20 11.81 17.83
N ARG A 209 12.22 12.69 17.86
CA ARG A 209 13.01 12.95 19.08
C ARG A 209 12.19 13.63 20.19
N GLY A 210 11.14 14.35 19.81
CA GLY A 210 10.25 15.05 20.75
C GLY A 210 8.98 14.27 21.11
N MET A 211 8.85 13.00 20.69
CA MET A 211 7.72 12.16 21.09
C MET A 211 7.97 11.55 22.47
N ASP A 212 6.98 11.67 23.34
CA ASP A 212 6.93 10.97 24.62
C ASP A 212 6.70 9.46 24.39
N GLU A 213 7.32 8.60 25.20
CA GLU A 213 7.03 7.17 25.18
C GLU A 213 5.56 6.97 25.59
N SER A 214 4.79 6.17 24.86
CA SER A 214 3.37 6.01 25.19
C SER A 214 3.20 5.32 26.54
N GLU A 215 2.28 5.80 27.39
CA GLU A 215 1.92 5.19 28.68
C GLU A 215 1.55 3.69 28.59
N ASN A 216 1.20 3.21 27.39
CA ASN A 216 0.91 1.80 27.10
C ASN A 216 2.14 0.88 27.09
N PHE A 217 3.37 1.41 26.97
CA PHE A 217 4.59 0.60 27.03
C PHE A 217 4.86 0.08 28.45
N GLU A 218 4.60 0.93 29.46
CA GLU A 218 4.70 0.58 30.88
C GLU A 218 3.71 -0.53 31.25
N LYS A 219 2.47 -0.47 30.73
CA LYS A 219 1.43 -1.49 30.97
C LYS A 219 1.66 -2.81 30.20
N GLN A 220 2.39 -2.81 29.09
CA GLN A 220 2.67 -4.03 28.31
C GLN A 220 3.79 -4.91 28.91
N LYS A 221 4.64 -4.37 29.82
CA LYS A 221 5.65 -5.16 30.55
C LYS A 221 5.06 -6.26 31.43
N GLU A 222 3.81 -6.14 31.85
CA GLU A 222 3.17 -7.06 32.79
C GLU A 222 2.57 -8.32 32.13
N ASN A 223 2.53 -8.42 30.80
CA ASN A 223 1.94 -9.59 30.10
C ASN A 223 2.73 -10.00 28.84
N PRO A 224 3.84 -10.75 28.99
CA PRO A 224 4.73 -11.12 27.88
C PRO A 224 4.19 -12.23 26.95
N GLU A 225 3.05 -12.85 27.26
CA GLU A 225 2.48 -13.97 26.48
C GLU A 225 1.52 -13.57 25.35
N LYS A 226 1.54 -12.31 24.87
CA LYS A 226 0.71 -11.94 23.72
C LYS A 226 1.37 -12.34 22.40
N GLY A 227 1.14 -13.60 22.02
CA GLY A 227 0.89 -13.93 20.63
C GLY A 227 2.00 -14.65 19.87
N THR A 228 1.98 -15.98 19.96
CA THR A 228 2.93 -16.86 19.27
C THR A 228 2.39 -17.27 17.89
N PHE A 229 3.24 -17.34 16.87
CA PHE A 229 2.92 -17.94 15.54
C PHE A 229 2.16 -19.29 15.64
N ARG A 230 2.41 -20.06 16.70
CA ARG A 230 1.72 -21.33 17.01
C ARG A 230 0.22 -21.17 17.29
N ALA A 231 -0.24 -20.04 17.81
CA ALA A 231 -1.66 -19.79 18.03
C ALA A 231 -2.43 -19.61 16.71
N LEU A 232 -1.76 -19.09 15.68
CA LEU A 232 -2.33 -18.89 14.34
C LEU A 232 -2.67 -20.21 13.64
N LEU A 233 -1.79 -21.21 13.77
CA LEU A 233 -1.97 -22.53 13.17
C LEU A 233 -3.20 -23.29 13.70
N ARG A 234 -3.82 -22.80 14.78
CA ARG A 234 -5.05 -23.35 15.35
C ARG A 234 -6.33 -22.86 14.65
N HIS A 235 -6.23 -21.84 13.78
CA HIS A 235 -7.36 -21.19 13.10
C HIS A 235 -7.20 -21.14 11.56
N PRO A 236 -7.09 -22.30 10.87
CA PRO A 236 -6.85 -22.34 9.43
C PRO A 236 -8.03 -21.83 8.59
N LYS A 237 -9.27 -21.98 9.06
CA LYS A 237 -10.48 -21.54 8.33
C LYS A 237 -10.55 -20.01 8.27
N GLU A 238 -10.25 -19.37 9.40
CA GLU A 238 -10.15 -17.93 9.59
C GLU A 238 -9.05 -17.34 8.69
N CYS A 239 -7.88 -17.99 8.64
CA CYS A 239 -6.78 -17.58 7.76
C CYS A 239 -7.18 -17.63 6.28
N LEU A 240 -7.81 -18.73 5.84
CA LEU A 240 -8.29 -18.86 4.47
C LEU A 240 -9.36 -17.83 4.12
N LEU A 241 -10.23 -17.48 5.08
CA LEU A 241 -11.21 -16.42 4.89
C LEU A 241 -10.54 -15.06 4.71
N VAL A 242 -9.52 -14.71 5.53
CA VAL A 242 -8.75 -13.47 5.34
C VAL A 242 -8.07 -13.43 3.97
N VAL A 243 -7.47 -14.54 3.53
CA VAL A 243 -6.85 -14.66 2.20
C VAL A 243 -7.88 -14.39 1.12
N GLY A 244 -9.01 -15.10 1.15
CA GLY A 244 -10.08 -14.98 0.18
C GLY A 244 -10.72 -13.58 0.14
N LEU A 245 -10.91 -12.94 1.30
CA LEU A 245 -11.41 -11.56 1.37
C LEU A 245 -10.42 -10.54 0.78
N THR A 246 -9.12 -10.82 0.88
CA THR A 246 -8.05 -9.88 0.50
C THR A 246 -7.61 -10.02 -0.95
N LEU A 247 -7.61 -11.25 -1.47
CA LEU A 247 -7.02 -11.64 -2.75
C LEU A 247 -7.42 -10.72 -3.91
N GLY A 248 -8.70 -10.69 -4.26
CA GLY A 248 -9.21 -9.90 -5.38
C GLY A 248 -9.01 -8.41 -5.17
N GLY A 249 -9.28 -7.93 -3.96
CA GLY A 249 -9.13 -6.52 -3.60
C GLY A 249 -7.69 -6.02 -3.70
N THR A 250 -6.71 -6.79 -3.23
CA THR A 250 -5.30 -6.40 -3.31
C THR A 250 -4.77 -6.46 -4.74
N VAL A 251 -5.13 -7.49 -5.52
CA VAL A 251 -4.70 -7.60 -6.92
C VAL A 251 -5.28 -6.45 -7.73
N ALA A 252 -6.60 -6.20 -7.62
CA ALA A 252 -7.24 -5.09 -8.31
C ALA A 252 -6.64 -3.73 -7.90
N PHE A 253 -6.39 -3.50 -6.61
CA PHE A 253 -5.78 -2.27 -6.13
C PHE A 253 -4.42 -1.99 -6.79
N TYR A 254 -3.47 -2.92 -6.77
CA TYR A 254 -2.16 -2.70 -7.39
C TYR A 254 -2.25 -2.68 -8.93
N THR A 255 -3.17 -3.43 -9.54
CA THR A 255 -3.42 -3.34 -10.99
C THR A 255 -3.80 -1.93 -11.42
N PHE A 256 -4.80 -1.32 -10.76
CA PHE A 256 -5.32 -0.01 -11.15
C PHE A 256 -4.49 1.17 -10.63
N THR A 257 -3.70 1.00 -9.56
CA THR A 257 -2.92 2.10 -8.97
C THR A 257 -1.44 2.13 -9.37
N THR A 258 -0.79 0.98 -9.60
CA THR A 258 0.67 0.95 -9.89
C THR A 258 1.00 0.39 -11.27
N TYR A 259 0.34 -0.70 -11.68
CA TYR A 259 0.62 -1.30 -12.99
C TYR A 259 0.04 -0.48 -14.14
N LEU A 260 -1.15 0.12 -13.97
CA LEU A 260 -1.85 0.83 -15.05
C LEU A 260 -1.04 1.98 -15.65
N GLN A 261 -0.20 2.64 -14.85
CA GLN A 261 0.76 3.64 -15.34
C GLN A 261 1.69 3.04 -16.41
N LYS A 262 2.26 1.86 -16.14
CA LYS A 262 3.17 1.16 -17.07
C LYS A 262 2.42 0.60 -18.27
N PHE A 263 1.20 0.11 -18.04
CA PHE A 263 0.31 -0.36 -19.09
C PHE A 263 0.01 0.74 -20.11
N MET A 264 -0.39 1.94 -19.66
CA MET A 264 -0.69 3.04 -20.57
C MET A 264 0.54 3.50 -21.40
N VAL A 265 1.73 3.51 -20.80
CA VAL A 265 2.96 3.88 -21.51
C VAL A 265 3.39 2.79 -22.49
N ASN A 266 3.40 1.52 -22.04
CA ASN A 266 3.99 0.43 -22.83
C ASN A 266 3.02 -0.22 -23.82
N THR A 267 1.73 -0.26 -23.49
CA THR A 267 0.67 -0.93 -24.28
C THR A 267 -0.10 0.11 -25.08
N SER A 268 -0.74 1.06 -24.40
CA SER A 268 -1.57 2.11 -25.02
C SER A 268 -0.75 3.20 -25.75
N LYS A 269 0.57 3.20 -25.57
CA LYS A 269 1.54 4.14 -26.18
C LYS A 269 1.26 5.61 -25.87
N ILE A 270 0.63 5.88 -24.73
CA ILE A 270 0.38 7.26 -24.26
C ILE A 270 1.70 7.83 -23.72
N ASP A 271 1.95 9.11 -23.99
CA ASP A 271 3.14 9.80 -23.46
C ASP A 271 3.20 9.75 -21.92
N ALA A 272 4.41 9.58 -21.37
CA ALA A 272 4.62 9.37 -19.95
C ALA A 272 4.23 10.58 -19.08
N ALA A 273 4.37 11.81 -19.58
CA ALA A 273 3.94 13.00 -18.84
C ALA A 273 2.40 13.05 -18.77
N THR A 274 1.73 12.78 -19.89
CA THR A 274 0.26 12.68 -19.95
C THR A 274 -0.26 11.58 -19.00
N VAL A 275 0.35 10.41 -19.02
CA VAL A 275 0.00 9.30 -18.11
C VAL A 275 0.18 9.70 -16.65
N SER A 276 1.21 10.48 -16.32
CA SER A 276 1.45 10.93 -14.94
C SER A 276 0.31 11.82 -14.44
N TRP A 277 -0.18 12.74 -15.28
CA TRP A 277 -1.35 13.57 -14.98
C TRP A 277 -2.64 12.76 -14.86
N ILE A 278 -2.87 11.78 -15.75
CA ILE A 278 -4.02 10.87 -15.68
C ILE A 278 -4.04 10.15 -14.33
N ASN A 279 -2.91 9.55 -13.92
CA ASN A 279 -2.80 8.85 -12.65
C ASN A 279 -3.04 9.79 -11.47
N PHE A 280 -2.43 10.98 -11.48
CA PHE A 280 -2.59 11.96 -10.41
C PHE A 280 -4.05 12.39 -10.24
N ALA A 281 -4.73 12.76 -11.34
CA ALA A 281 -6.12 13.16 -11.30
C ALA A 281 -7.05 12.02 -10.84
N ALA A 282 -6.83 10.79 -11.35
CA ALA A 282 -7.66 9.65 -11.00
C ALA A 282 -7.49 9.24 -9.53
N LEU A 283 -6.25 9.26 -9.02
CA LEU A 283 -5.96 8.97 -7.62
C LEU A 283 -6.46 10.06 -6.67
N LEU A 284 -6.48 11.32 -7.10
CA LEU A 284 -7.05 12.41 -6.32
C LEU A 284 -8.55 12.19 -6.09
N VAL A 285 -9.28 11.81 -7.15
CA VAL A 285 -10.69 11.44 -7.04
C VAL A 285 -10.85 10.19 -6.17
N PHE A 286 -10.00 9.18 -6.35
CA PHE A 286 -10.02 7.95 -5.56
C PHE A 286 -9.86 8.20 -4.05
N VAL A 287 -8.96 9.13 -3.65
CA VAL A 287 -8.79 9.53 -2.23
C VAL A 287 -10.08 10.09 -1.65
N VAL A 288 -10.78 10.96 -2.40
CA VAL A 288 -12.04 11.58 -1.96
C VAL A 288 -13.16 10.55 -1.89
N LEU A 289 -13.17 9.55 -2.77
CA LEU A 289 -14.17 8.48 -2.79
C LEU A 289 -14.06 7.54 -1.58
N GLN A 290 -12.87 7.34 -0.99
CA GLN A 290 -12.68 6.43 0.15
C GLN A 290 -13.60 6.77 1.35
N PRO A 291 -13.58 7.99 1.92
CA PRO A 291 -14.46 8.34 3.05
C PRO A 291 -15.93 8.37 2.67
N ILE A 292 -16.28 8.72 1.42
CA ILE A 292 -17.67 8.71 0.96
C ILE A 292 -18.22 7.29 0.94
N ALA A 293 -17.48 6.34 0.36
CA ALA A 293 -17.86 4.94 0.34
C ALA A 293 -17.83 4.29 1.74
N GLY A 294 -16.86 4.68 2.58
CA GLY A 294 -16.81 4.28 3.98
C GLY A 294 -18.09 4.69 4.73
N ALA A 295 -18.51 5.95 4.60
CA ALA A 295 -19.76 6.44 5.20
C ALA A 295 -21.02 5.79 4.58
N LEU A 296 -20.99 5.48 3.28
CA LEU A 296 -22.08 4.74 2.63
C LEU A 296 -22.22 3.34 3.24
N SER A 297 -21.11 2.66 3.51
CA SER A 297 -21.09 1.33 4.13
C SER A 297 -21.66 1.30 5.55
N ASP A 298 -21.59 2.44 6.26
CA ASP A 298 -22.21 2.60 7.58
C ASP A 298 -23.74 2.67 7.48
N ARG A 299 -24.29 3.08 6.33
CA ARG A 299 -25.74 3.15 6.08
C ARG A 299 -26.32 1.89 5.47
N ILE A 300 -25.66 1.34 4.45
CA ILE A 300 -26.20 0.22 3.66
C ILE A 300 -25.64 -1.15 4.08
N GLY A 301 -24.63 -1.18 4.93
CA GLY A 301 -23.90 -2.40 5.33
C GLY A 301 -22.61 -2.60 4.54
N ARG A 302 -21.75 -3.50 5.02
CA ARG A 302 -20.43 -3.76 4.41
C ARG A 302 -20.53 -4.76 3.28
N ARG A 303 -21.42 -5.77 3.41
CA ARG A 303 -21.57 -6.85 2.41
C ARG A 303 -22.05 -6.34 1.05
N PRO A 304 -23.01 -5.40 0.94
CA PRO A 304 -23.43 -4.87 -0.37
C PRO A 304 -22.30 -4.19 -1.13
N LEU A 305 -21.40 -3.46 -0.46
CA LEU A 305 -20.25 -2.83 -1.11
C LEU A 305 -19.25 -3.87 -1.63
N LEU A 306 -18.96 -4.90 -0.82
CA LEU A 306 -18.07 -5.99 -1.24
C LEU A 306 -18.64 -6.80 -2.41
N LEU A 307 -19.95 -7.09 -2.38
CA LEU A 307 -20.62 -7.75 -3.49
C LEU A 307 -20.63 -6.88 -4.75
N GLY A 308 -20.87 -5.57 -4.61
CA GLY A 308 -20.77 -4.62 -5.71
C GLY A 308 -19.38 -4.60 -6.34
N PHE A 309 -18.33 -4.51 -5.52
CA PHE A 309 -16.94 -4.65 -5.98
C PHE A 309 -16.69 -6.00 -6.65
N GLY A 310 -17.15 -7.11 -6.06
CA GLY A 310 -16.93 -8.44 -6.61
C GLY A 310 -17.60 -8.63 -7.97
N VAL A 311 -18.87 -8.25 -8.11
CA VAL A 311 -19.62 -8.39 -9.38
C VAL A 311 -19.04 -7.47 -10.45
N LEU A 312 -18.92 -6.17 -10.15
CA LEU A 312 -18.41 -5.20 -11.13
C LEU A 312 -16.93 -5.46 -11.44
N GLY A 313 -16.13 -5.81 -10.45
CA GLY A 313 -14.71 -6.12 -10.64
C GLY A 313 -14.49 -7.38 -11.47
N THR A 314 -15.29 -8.43 -11.30
CA THR A 314 -15.21 -9.61 -12.17
C THR A 314 -15.67 -9.30 -13.60
N LEU A 315 -16.79 -8.60 -13.78
CA LEU A 315 -17.37 -8.37 -15.10
C LEU A 315 -16.69 -7.25 -15.89
N ALA A 316 -16.28 -6.17 -15.24
CA ALA A 316 -15.80 -4.95 -15.90
C ALA A 316 -14.28 -4.92 -16.07
N THR A 317 -13.49 -5.69 -15.32
CA THR A 317 -12.01 -5.64 -15.42
C THR A 317 -11.52 -5.93 -16.83
N VAL A 318 -12.02 -7.00 -17.47
CA VAL A 318 -11.60 -7.39 -18.82
C VAL A 318 -12.02 -6.35 -19.87
N PRO A 319 -13.29 -5.89 -19.93
CA PRO A 319 -13.68 -4.78 -20.80
C PRO A 319 -12.85 -3.52 -20.58
N LEU A 320 -12.66 -3.08 -19.33
CA LEU A 320 -11.91 -1.86 -19.02
C LEU A 320 -10.46 -1.92 -19.53
N LEU A 321 -9.75 -3.00 -19.23
CA LEU A 321 -8.35 -3.16 -19.64
C LEU A 321 -8.20 -3.37 -21.15
N SER A 322 -9.09 -4.13 -21.78
CA SER A 322 -9.08 -4.35 -23.23
C SER A 322 -9.44 -3.09 -24.02
N THR A 323 -10.36 -2.25 -23.54
CA THR A 323 -10.65 -0.94 -24.14
C THR A 323 -9.48 0.02 -23.92
N LEU A 324 -8.87 0.02 -22.73
CA LEU A 324 -7.72 0.86 -22.42
C LEU A 324 -6.51 0.50 -23.29
N ALA A 325 -6.30 -0.79 -23.59
CA ALA A 325 -5.23 -1.25 -24.48
C ALA A 325 -5.30 -0.60 -25.88
N LYS A 326 -6.52 -0.30 -26.35
CA LYS A 326 -6.79 0.26 -27.69
C LYS A 326 -6.93 1.78 -27.69
N THR A 327 -6.91 2.41 -26.52
CA THR A 327 -7.13 3.85 -26.37
C THR A 327 -5.80 4.58 -26.29
N SER A 328 -5.57 5.55 -27.17
CA SER A 328 -4.38 6.41 -27.12
C SER A 328 -4.68 7.83 -26.62
N GLU A 329 -5.96 8.15 -26.43
CA GLU A 329 -6.41 9.46 -25.98
C GLU A 329 -6.41 9.57 -24.44
N ALA A 330 -6.00 10.74 -23.95
CA ALA A 330 -5.83 10.97 -22.52
C ALA A 330 -7.14 10.92 -21.72
N PHE A 331 -8.21 11.53 -22.24
CA PHE A 331 -9.48 11.66 -21.52
C PHE A 331 -10.23 10.32 -21.40
N PRO A 332 -10.38 9.51 -22.46
CA PRO A 332 -10.97 8.17 -22.32
C PRO A 332 -10.10 7.25 -21.44
N ALA A 333 -8.77 7.33 -21.53
CA ALA A 333 -7.88 6.58 -20.64
C ALA A 333 -8.09 6.96 -19.15
N PHE A 334 -8.25 8.24 -18.86
CA PHE A 334 -8.62 8.72 -17.53
C PHE A 334 -9.96 8.16 -17.04
N LEU A 335 -11.00 8.19 -17.87
CA LEU A 335 -12.32 7.65 -17.49
C LEU A 335 -12.28 6.14 -17.22
N LEU A 336 -11.53 5.37 -18.03
CA LEU A 336 -11.36 3.93 -17.85
C LEU A 336 -10.60 3.61 -16.55
N MET A 337 -9.52 4.33 -16.28
CA MET A 337 -8.79 4.21 -15.00
C MET A 337 -9.68 4.56 -13.81
N LEU A 338 -10.40 5.68 -13.89
CA LEU A 338 -11.30 6.13 -12.84
C LEU A 338 -12.43 5.11 -12.61
N GLY A 339 -13.01 4.54 -13.67
CA GLY A 339 -14.02 3.49 -13.56
C GLY A 339 -13.50 2.27 -12.79
N GLY A 340 -12.28 1.82 -13.06
CA GLY A 340 -11.62 0.77 -12.30
C GLY A 340 -11.43 1.13 -10.82
N LEU A 341 -10.94 2.35 -10.54
CA LEU A 341 -10.75 2.83 -9.16
C LEU A 341 -12.06 3.00 -8.38
N VAL A 342 -13.15 3.43 -9.03
CA VAL A 342 -14.49 3.50 -8.45
C VAL A 342 -14.96 2.11 -8.03
N ILE A 343 -14.76 1.10 -8.88
CA ILE A 343 -15.08 -0.30 -8.55
C ILE A 343 -14.26 -0.77 -7.36
N VAL A 344 -12.93 -0.56 -7.39
CA VAL A 344 -12.00 -0.94 -6.32
C VAL A 344 -12.36 -0.28 -4.97
N THR A 345 -12.94 0.92 -4.99
CA THR A 345 -13.38 1.64 -3.78
C THR A 345 -14.35 0.82 -2.93
N GLY A 346 -15.19 -0.03 -3.54
CA GLY A 346 -16.11 -0.91 -2.82
C GLY A 346 -15.40 -1.89 -1.87
N TYR A 347 -14.14 -2.22 -2.14
CA TYR A 347 -13.30 -3.00 -1.24
C TYR A 347 -12.42 -2.12 -0.35
N THR A 348 -11.67 -1.17 -0.93
CA THR A 348 -10.62 -0.44 -0.21
C THR A 348 -11.17 0.42 0.93
N SER A 349 -12.37 0.97 0.77
CA SER A 349 -13.00 1.83 1.80
C SER A 349 -13.36 1.11 3.10
N ILE A 350 -13.56 -0.21 3.07
CA ILE A 350 -14.11 -1.00 4.19
C ILE A 350 -13.29 -2.23 4.57
N ASN A 351 -12.26 -2.57 3.80
CA ASN A 351 -11.48 -3.79 3.99
C ASN A 351 -10.90 -3.93 5.42
N ALA A 352 -10.41 -2.83 6.00
CA ALA A 352 -9.83 -2.86 7.34
C ALA A 352 -10.89 -3.20 8.41
N ILE A 353 -12.08 -2.59 8.32
CA ILE A 353 -13.13 -2.78 9.33
C ILE A 353 -13.81 -4.15 9.22
N VAL A 354 -14.06 -4.65 8.02
CA VAL A 354 -14.69 -5.98 7.82
C VAL A 354 -13.86 -7.06 8.50
N LYS A 355 -12.54 -6.99 8.38
CA LYS A 355 -11.64 -7.91 9.07
C LYS A 355 -11.66 -7.72 10.58
N ALA A 356 -11.68 -6.48 11.07
CA ALA A 356 -11.76 -6.24 12.50
C ALA A 356 -13.08 -6.76 13.11
N GLU A 357 -14.20 -6.64 12.40
CA GLU A 357 -15.53 -7.08 12.86
C GLU A 357 -15.73 -8.61 12.81
N LEU A 358 -15.02 -9.31 11.91
CA LEU A 358 -15.12 -10.77 11.75
C LEU A 358 -14.35 -11.58 12.78
N PHE A 359 -13.31 -11.00 13.39
CA PHE A 359 -12.40 -11.73 14.28
C PHE A 359 -12.49 -11.19 15.72
N PRO A 360 -12.64 -12.08 16.73
CA PRO A 360 -12.58 -11.73 18.14
C PRO A 360 -11.26 -11.01 18.50
N THR A 361 -11.32 -10.08 19.46
CA THR A 361 -10.18 -9.24 19.89
C THR A 361 -8.94 -10.05 20.27
N ASN A 362 -9.12 -11.20 20.93
CA ASN A 362 -8.04 -12.07 21.40
C ASN A 362 -7.21 -12.75 20.29
N ILE A 363 -7.76 -12.91 19.07
CA ILE A 363 -7.05 -13.48 17.92
C ILE A 363 -6.79 -12.45 16.81
N ARG A 364 -7.30 -11.23 16.90
CA ARG A 364 -7.31 -10.23 15.80
C ARG A 364 -5.91 -9.77 15.36
N ALA A 365 -5.05 -9.40 16.32
CA ALA A 365 -3.74 -8.81 15.99
C ALA A 365 -2.82 -9.77 15.21
N LEU A 366 -2.87 -11.07 15.53
CA LEU A 366 -2.07 -12.10 14.85
C LEU A 366 -2.85 -12.84 13.77
N GLY A 367 -4.09 -13.23 14.06
CA GLY A 367 -5.03 -13.96 13.19
C GLY A 367 -5.36 -13.26 11.89
N VAL A 368 -5.40 -11.92 11.91
CA VAL A 368 -5.70 -11.11 10.71
C VAL A 368 -4.42 -10.57 10.08
N GLY A 369 -3.47 -10.13 10.91
CA GLY A 369 -2.28 -9.42 10.45
C GLY A 369 -1.40 -10.27 9.52
N LEU A 370 -1.06 -11.51 9.91
CA LEU A 370 -0.15 -12.34 9.13
C LEU A 370 -0.78 -12.85 7.82
N PRO A 371 -1.99 -13.47 7.81
CA PRO A 371 -2.60 -13.94 6.58
C PRO A 371 -2.85 -12.80 5.59
N TYR A 372 -3.24 -11.62 6.09
CA TYR A 372 -3.35 -10.42 5.28
C TYR A 372 -2.01 -10.02 4.67
N ALA A 373 -0.97 -9.86 5.49
CA ALA A 373 0.34 -9.42 5.03
C ALA A 373 0.94 -10.39 4.00
N LEU A 374 0.77 -11.70 4.20
CA LEU A 374 1.17 -12.73 3.25
C LEU A 374 0.36 -12.66 1.96
N THR A 375 -0.96 -12.49 2.02
CA THR A 375 -1.79 -12.37 0.82
C THR A 375 -1.41 -11.15 0.00
N VAL A 376 -1.24 -10.00 0.65
CA VAL A 376 -0.78 -8.77 -0.01
C VAL A 376 0.62 -8.93 -0.58
N ALA A 377 1.52 -9.65 0.11
CA ALA A 377 2.86 -9.86 -0.38
C ALA A 377 2.91 -10.79 -1.61
N ILE A 378 2.18 -11.91 -1.56
CA ILE A 378 2.17 -12.94 -2.60
C ILE A 378 1.38 -12.50 -3.82
N PHE A 379 0.25 -11.81 -3.65
CA PHE A 379 -0.64 -11.46 -4.77
C PHE A 379 -0.58 -9.97 -5.12
N GLY A 380 -0.60 -9.08 -4.12
CA GLY A 380 -0.51 -7.65 -4.37
C GLY A 380 0.86 -7.23 -4.89
N GLY A 381 1.93 -7.68 -4.22
CA GLY A 381 3.31 -7.36 -4.59
C GLY A 381 3.75 -7.96 -5.93
N THR A 382 3.17 -9.10 -6.32
CA THR A 382 3.51 -9.79 -7.58
C THR A 382 2.59 -9.43 -8.74
N ALA A 383 1.46 -8.73 -8.50
CA ALA A 383 0.49 -8.41 -9.55
C ALA A 383 1.16 -7.75 -10.76
N GLU A 384 2.04 -6.78 -10.51
CA GLU A 384 2.79 -6.10 -11.56
C GLU A 384 3.77 -7.02 -12.30
N TYR A 385 4.45 -7.93 -11.58
CA TYR A 385 5.35 -8.90 -12.17
C TYR A 385 4.60 -9.88 -13.08
N VAL A 386 3.48 -10.44 -12.60
CA VAL A 386 2.63 -11.34 -13.37
C VAL A 386 2.12 -10.65 -14.64
N ALA A 387 1.71 -9.39 -14.53
CA ALA A 387 1.24 -8.61 -15.66
C ALA A 387 2.32 -8.42 -16.74
N LEU A 388 3.52 -8.02 -16.33
CA LEU A 388 4.66 -7.83 -17.24
C LEU A 388 5.16 -9.15 -17.81
N TRP A 389 5.07 -10.24 -17.07
CA TRP A 389 5.44 -11.58 -17.55
C TRP A 389 4.50 -12.05 -18.65
N PHE A 390 3.17 -11.90 -18.46
CA PHE A 390 2.20 -12.19 -19.52
C PHE A 390 2.39 -11.30 -20.74
N LYS A 391 2.72 -10.01 -20.53
CA LYS A 391 3.06 -9.11 -21.63
C LYS A 391 4.29 -9.56 -22.41
N GLN A 392 5.36 -9.95 -21.72
CA GLN A 392 6.58 -10.47 -22.35
C GLN A 392 6.32 -11.76 -23.12
N ALA A 393 5.41 -12.61 -22.63
CA ALA A 393 4.96 -13.83 -23.30
C ALA A 393 4.00 -13.58 -24.50
N GLY A 394 3.62 -12.33 -24.78
CA GLY A 394 2.65 -11.99 -25.82
C GLY A 394 1.19 -12.34 -25.48
N MET A 395 0.90 -12.63 -24.21
CA MET A 395 -0.41 -13.07 -23.70
C MET A 395 -0.99 -12.06 -22.70
N GLU A 396 -0.82 -10.76 -22.96
CA GLU A 396 -1.22 -9.68 -22.04
C GLU A 396 -2.69 -9.75 -21.61
N GLU A 397 -3.59 -10.18 -22.50
CA GLU A 397 -5.02 -10.35 -22.19
C GLU A 397 -5.28 -11.36 -21.07
N VAL A 398 -4.43 -12.38 -20.91
CA VAL A 398 -4.58 -13.40 -19.85
C VAL A 398 -4.43 -12.77 -18.47
N PHE A 399 -3.63 -11.71 -18.34
CA PHE A 399 -3.54 -10.96 -17.09
C PHE A 399 -4.89 -10.33 -16.71
N PHE A 400 -5.69 -9.89 -17.68
CA PHE A 400 -6.99 -9.27 -17.39
C PHE A 400 -7.96 -10.29 -16.79
N TYR A 401 -7.95 -11.51 -17.35
CA TYR A 401 -8.72 -12.63 -16.81
C TYR A 401 -8.17 -13.12 -15.47
N TYR A 402 -6.86 -13.06 -15.24
CA TYR A 402 -6.25 -13.35 -13.94
C TYR A 402 -6.79 -12.42 -12.86
N VAL A 403 -6.80 -11.10 -13.11
CA VAL A 403 -7.35 -10.11 -12.16
C VAL A 403 -8.84 -10.38 -11.92
N ALA A 404 -9.63 -10.59 -12.98
CA ALA A 404 -11.06 -10.89 -12.86
C ALA A 404 -11.32 -12.20 -12.08
N GLY A 405 -10.48 -13.22 -12.27
CA GLY A 405 -10.52 -14.50 -11.55
C GLY A 405 -10.18 -14.36 -10.07
N CYS A 406 -9.17 -13.56 -9.71
CA CYS A 406 -8.87 -13.24 -8.31
C CYS A 406 -10.04 -12.50 -7.64
N VAL A 407 -10.66 -11.56 -8.34
CA VAL A 407 -11.87 -10.86 -7.85
C VAL A 407 -13.05 -11.82 -7.73
N LEU A 408 -13.22 -12.76 -8.65
CA LEU A 408 -14.28 -13.77 -8.59
C LEU A 408 -14.13 -14.68 -7.37
N ILE A 409 -12.91 -15.11 -7.05
CA ILE A 409 -12.63 -15.90 -5.84
C ILE A 409 -13.06 -15.10 -4.59
N SER A 410 -12.73 -13.81 -4.52
CA SER A 410 -13.18 -12.95 -3.43
C SER A 410 -14.69 -12.75 -3.40
N LEU A 411 -15.34 -12.60 -4.56
CA LEU A 411 -16.80 -12.52 -4.68
C LEU A 411 -17.50 -13.75 -4.10
N LEU A 412 -16.99 -14.95 -4.38
CA LEU A 412 -17.52 -16.18 -3.79
C LEU A 412 -17.46 -16.12 -2.26
N VAL A 413 -16.34 -15.67 -1.68
CA VAL A 413 -16.21 -15.51 -0.23
C VAL A 413 -17.19 -14.45 0.31
N TYR A 414 -17.34 -13.30 -0.36
CA TYR A 414 -18.30 -12.26 0.03
C TYR A 414 -19.75 -12.77 0.00
N GLY A 415 -20.07 -13.65 -0.94
CA GLY A 415 -21.37 -14.30 -1.07
C GLY A 415 -21.77 -15.13 0.17
N PHE A 416 -20.81 -15.85 0.75
CA PHE A 416 -21.02 -16.72 1.92
C PHE A 416 -20.76 -16.02 3.27
N MET A 417 -20.24 -14.79 3.26
CA MET A 417 -19.97 -14.02 4.47
C MET A 417 -21.26 -13.42 5.07
N ARG A 418 -21.35 -13.36 6.40
CA ARG A 418 -22.42 -12.66 7.11
C ARG A 418 -22.20 -11.14 7.06
N GLU A 419 -23.28 -10.37 7.20
CA GLU A 419 -23.20 -8.91 7.31
C GLU A 419 -22.64 -8.52 8.68
N THR A 420 -21.56 -7.74 8.70
CA THR A 420 -20.82 -7.41 9.92
C THR A 420 -21.20 -6.07 10.54
N SER A 421 -21.91 -5.20 9.79
CA SER A 421 -22.36 -3.88 10.29
C SER A 421 -23.33 -3.94 11.46
N LYS A 422 -24.15 -4.99 11.54
CA LYS A 422 -25.26 -5.11 12.51
C LYS A 422 -25.03 -6.16 13.59
N ASP A 423 -24.19 -7.15 13.33
CA ASP A 423 -23.85 -8.26 14.22
C ASP A 423 -22.33 -8.31 14.45
N SER A 424 -21.75 -7.19 14.89
CA SER A 424 -20.31 -7.13 15.11
C SER A 424 -19.90 -7.92 16.35
N VAL A 425 -18.83 -8.72 16.23
CA VAL A 425 -18.20 -9.35 17.39
C VAL A 425 -17.64 -8.28 18.34
N LEU A 426 -17.30 -7.08 17.83
CA LEU A 426 -16.85 -5.94 18.64
C LEU A 426 -17.89 -5.42 19.63
N ASP A 427 -19.17 -5.63 19.37
CA ASP A 427 -20.25 -5.12 20.23
C ASP A 427 -20.69 -6.17 21.26
N ARG A 428 -20.06 -7.36 21.25
CA ARG A 428 -20.29 -8.47 22.18
C ARG A 428 -19.19 -8.60 23.25
N ASP A 429 -18.08 -7.91 23.07
CA ASP A 429 -16.98 -7.73 24.04
C ASP A 429 -17.17 -6.38 24.74
#